data_AF-A0A3N7CPV1-F1
#
_entry.id   AF-A0A3N7CPV1-F1
#
_cell.length_a   1.000
_cell.length_b   1.000
_cell.length_c   1.000
_cell.angle_alpha   90.00
_cell.angle_beta   90.00
_cell.angle_gamma   90.00
#
_symmetry.space_group_name_H-M   'P 1'
#
loop_
_entity.id
_entity.type
_entity.pdbx_description
1 polymer ?
#
loop_
_entity_poly.entity_id
_entity_poly.type
_entity_poly.pdbx_seq_one_letter_code
_entity_poly.pdbx_strand_id
1 'polypeptide(L)'
;MFSFFKKKPKPVETPAAEPLASQPADIPAAAPATLQATPLATPDIPEAPVPAPENPTPPPVSAAAEPPARKQSWTERLKTGLSKTRDKLGKSLAGLFGGGKIDEELYEELETVLLTADMGMDATVHLLQDVRERVSLKGLKDGSELKGALKDSLNDLIHPLEKPLDVSGKKPFVIMMAGVNGAGKTTSIGKLAKYYQQQGKSVLLAAGDTFRAAAREQLMAWGERNNVTVIAQQGGDAAAVCFDAIQAATARGIDIVLADTAGRLPTQLHLMEEIKKVKRVIQKALPDAPHEIILVLDANIGQNAISQVKVFDDALGLTGLILTKLDGTAKGGVIAAIAKQRPIPLRFVGVGESIDDLRPFNSKDYVDALFD
;
A
#
# COMPACT_ATOMS: atom_id res chain seq x y z
N MET A 1 -20.23 1.63 -71.25
CA MET A 1 -18.90 1.46 -71.90
C MET A 1 -17.83 1.51 -70.83
N PHE A 2 -16.76 0.73 -71.04
CA PHE A 2 -15.51 0.61 -70.29
C PHE A 2 -15.43 -0.39 -69.11
N SER A 3 -14.92 -1.56 -69.49
CA SER A 3 -14.26 -2.60 -68.70
C SER A 3 -12.75 -2.35 -68.70
N PHE A 4 -12.04 -2.59 -67.60
CA PHE A 4 -10.62 -2.99 -67.64
C PHE A 4 -10.27 -3.92 -66.47
N PHE A 5 -9.62 -5.01 -66.85
CA PHE A 5 -9.06 -6.14 -66.10
C PHE A 5 -8.03 -5.77 -65.01
N LYS A 6 -7.92 -6.60 -63.95
CA LYS A 6 -6.71 -7.44 -63.72
C LYS A 6 -6.80 -8.41 -62.51
N LYS A 7 -6.52 -9.68 -62.84
CA LYS A 7 -5.73 -10.73 -62.16
C LYS A 7 -6.04 -11.16 -60.71
N LYS A 8 -6.53 -12.40 -60.60
CA LYS A 8 -6.42 -13.30 -59.43
C LYS A 8 -4.98 -13.88 -59.31
N PRO A 9 -4.41 -14.02 -58.11
CA PRO A 9 -3.20 -14.82 -57.88
C PRO A 9 -3.48 -16.32 -57.76
N LYS A 10 -2.47 -17.11 -58.13
CA LYS A 10 -2.40 -18.59 -58.13
C LYS A 10 -2.32 -19.18 -56.70
N PRO A 11 -2.75 -20.45 -56.50
CA PRO A 11 -2.52 -21.18 -55.26
C PRO A 11 -1.06 -21.59 -55.14
N VAL A 12 -0.47 -21.44 -53.95
CA VAL A 12 0.87 -21.93 -53.63
C VAL A 12 0.72 -23.24 -52.85
N GLU A 13 1.40 -24.25 -53.38
CA GLU A 13 1.49 -25.61 -52.87
C GLU A 13 2.22 -25.69 -51.53
N THR A 14 1.76 -26.63 -50.72
CA THR A 14 2.24 -27.06 -49.41
C THR A 14 3.64 -27.68 -49.49
N PRO A 15 4.57 -27.39 -48.57
CA PRO A 15 5.62 -28.34 -48.22
C PRO A 15 5.14 -29.25 -47.10
N ALA A 16 5.21 -30.55 -47.37
CA ALA A 16 4.92 -31.62 -46.44
C ALA A 16 5.81 -31.56 -45.20
N ALA A 17 5.22 -31.88 -44.05
CA ALA A 17 5.92 -32.15 -42.80
C ALA A 17 6.68 -33.48 -42.93
N GLU A 18 8.00 -33.43 -42.83
CA GLU A 18 8.81 -34.61 -42.53
C GLU A 18 8.96 -34.75 -41.00
N PRO A 19 8.83 -35.98 -40.47
CA PRO A 19 8.95 -36.24 -39.03
C PRO A 19 10.43 -36.25 -38.63
N LEU A 20 10.82 -35.31 -37.76
CA LEU A 20 12.10 -35.40 -37.07
C LEU A 20 12.04 -36.56 -36.06
N ALA A 21 12.70 -37.65 -36.44
CA ALA A 21 12.98 -38.79 -35.60
C ALA A 21 13.72 -38.35 -34.33
N SER A 22 13.20 -38.82 -33.19
CA SER A 22 13.84 -38.76 -31.88
C SER A 22 15.15 -39.55 -31.89
N GLN A 23 16.27 -38.84 -31.79
CA GLN A 23 17.53 -39.42 -31.34
C GLN A 23 17.74 -39.03 -29.86
N PRO A 24 18.03 -39.99 -28.96
CA PRO A 24 18.44 -39.66 -27.60
C PRO A 24 19.84 -39.02 -27.65
N ALA A 25 19.94 -37.79 -27.16
CA ALA A 25 21.24 -37.19 -26.87
C ALA A 25 21.78 -37.82 -25.59
N ASP A 26 22.81 -38.66 -25.72
CA ASP A 26 23.66 -39.10 -24.63
C ASP A 26 24.26 -37.87 -23.93
N ILE A 27 23.83 -37.64 -22.69
CA ILE A 27 24.50 -36.72 -21.77
C ILE A 27 25.57 -37.56 -21.06
N PRO A 28 26.88 -37.22 -21.15
CA PRO A 28 27.88 -37.87 -20.34
C PRO A 28 27.59 -37.61 -18.86
N ALA A 29 27.39 -38.68 -18.10
CA ALA A 29 27.31 -38.64 -16.65
C ALA A 29 28.64 -38.12 -16.08
N ALA A 30 28.64 -36.86 -15.63
CA ALA A 30 29.75 -36.32 -14.84
C ALA A 30 29.70 -36.96 -13.44
N ALA A 31 30.70 -37.80 -13.17
CA ALA A 31 30.94 -38.38 -11.86
C ALA A 31 31.17 -37.27 -10.79
N PRO A 32 30.80 -37.52 -9.53
CA PRO A 32 31.00 -36.56 -8.46
C PRO A 32 32.49 -36.40 -8.14
N ALA A 33 33.02 -35.20 -8.34
CA ALA A 33 34.34 -34.83 -7.84
C ALA A 33 34.27 -34.70 -6.31
N THR A 34 34.80 -35.71 -5.62
CA THR A 34 35.11 -35.67 -4.20
C THR A 34 36.12 -34.56 -3.91
N LEU A 35 35.69 -33.48 -3.25
CA LEU A 35 36.57 -32.50 -2.64
C LEU A 35 37.20 -33.14 -1.39
N GLN A 36 38.46 -33.57 -1.50
CA GLN A 36 39.28 -33.95 -0.36
C GLN A 36 39.61 -32.70 0.46
N ALA A 37 39.19 -32.68 1.72
CA ALA A 37 39.63 -31.68 2.69
C ALA A 37 41.06 -32.02 3.14
N THR A 38 42.03 -31.20 2.75
CA THR A 38 43.37 -31.20 3.35
C THR A 38 43.31 -30.53 4.73
N PRO A 39 43.87 -31.15 5.80
CA PRO A 39 43.98 -30.50 7.10
C PRO A 39 45.06 -29.42 7.03
N LEU A 40 44.68 -28.16 7.21
CA LEU A 40 45.64 -27.07 7.43
C LEU A 40 46.20 -27.20 8.86
N ALA A 41 47.51 -27.41 8.92
CA ALA A 41 48.30 -27.44 10.14
C ALA A 41 48.28 -26.09 10.86
N THR A 42 48.05 -26.13 12.16
CA THR A 42 48.13 -25.01 13.11
C THR A 42 49.60 -24.64 13.33
N PRO A 43 50.03 -23.39 13.15
CA PRO A 43 51.30 -22.93 13.69
C PRO A 43 51.17 -22.63 15.19
N ASP A 44 52.05 -23.28 15.95
CA ASP A 44 52.29 -23.15 17.39
C ASP A 44 52.89 -21.77 17.69
N ILE A 45 52.25 -20.98 18.56
CA ILE A 45 52.76 -19.69 19.05
C ILE A 45 52.73 -19.74 20.59
N PRO A 46 53.80 -19.34 21.30
CA PRO A 46 53.94 -19.53 22.75
C PRO A 46 52.93 -18.73 23.57
N GLU A 47 52.40 -19.38 24.60
CA GLU A 47 51.46 -18.84 25.58
C GLU A 47 52.14 -17.80 26.49
N ALA A 48 51.74 -16.54 26.38
CA ALA A 48 52.06 -15.46 27.32
C ALA A 48 50.87 -15.25 28.28
N PRO A 49 51.11 -14.92 29.56
CA PRO A 49 50.08 -14.98 30.59
C PRO A 49 49.03 -13.87 30.43
N VAL A 50 47.76 -14.27 30.43
CA VAL A 50 46.60 -13.37 30.39
C VAL A 50 46.36 -12.80 31.80
N PRO A 51 46.29 -11.47 32.00
CA PRO A 51 45.93 -10.90 33.29
C PRO A 51 44.42 -11.05 33.55
N ALA A 52 44.06 -11.23 34.82
CA ALA A 52 42.69 -11.40 35.29
C ALA A 52 41.78 -10.18 34.96
N PRO A 53 40.48 -10.39 34.67
CA PRO A 53 39.56 -9.28 34.43
C PRO A 53 39.19 -8.57 35.73
N GLU A 54 39.57 -7.29 35.84
CA GLU A 54 39.00 -6.35 36.81
C GLU A 54 37.54 -6.05 36.43
N ASN A 55 36.63 -6.20 37.39
CA ASN A 55 35.23 -5.80 37.26
C ASN A 55 35.12 -4.28 37.09
N PRO A 56 34.51 -3.75 36.02
CA PRO A 56 34.12 -2.35 35.98
C PRO A 56 32.85 -2.14 36.81
N THR A 57 32.99 -1.37 37.88
CA THR A 57 31.87 -0.77 38.61
C THR A 57 31.04 0.10 37.66
N PRO A 58 29.71 -0.09 37.56
CA PRO A 58 28.87 0.76 36.72
C PRO A 58 28.79 2.18 37.31
N PRO A 59 28.76 3.23 36.46
CA PRO A 59 28.58 4.60 36.93
C PRO A 59 27.17 4.77 37.55
N PRO A 60 27.00 5.71 38.50
CA PRO A 60 25.71 5.93 39.13
C PRO A 60 24.71 6.41 38.08
N VAL A 61 23.67 5.61 37.84
CA VAL A 61 22.54 5.98 37.01
C VAL A 61 21.78 7.06 37.78
N SER A 62 22.02 8.31 37.41
CA SER A 62 21.16 9.43 37.79
C SER A 62 19.76 9.17 37.24
N ALA A 63 18.86 8.76 38.14
CA ALA A 63 17.44 8.65 37.86
C ALA A 63 16.83 10.07 37.79
N ALA A 64 17.14 10.80 36.72
CA ALA A 64 16.28 11.86 36.24
C ALA A 64 15.21 11.20 35.38
N ALA A 65 14.06 10.92 35.98
CA ALA A 65 12.88 10.50 35.26
C ALA A 65 12.51 11.61 34.27
N GLU A 66 12.79 11.39 32.98
CA GLU A 66 12.14 12.14 31.92
C GLU A 66 10.63 11.94 32.10
N PRO A 67 9.83 13.03 32.14
CA PRO A 67 8.39 12.90 32.26
C PRO A 67 7.88 12.07 31.08
N PRO A 68 6.88 11.19 31.27
CA PRO A 68 6.38 10.33 30.22
C PRO A 68 5.96 11.22 29.04
N ALA A 69 6.63 11.05 27.90
CA ALA A 69 6.29 11.75 26.67
C ALA A 69 4.78 11.60 26.46
N ARG A 70 4.05 12.72 26.48
CA ARG A 70 2.62 12.74 26.24
C ARG A 70 2.38 11.97 24.95
N LYS A 71 1.60 10.88 25.00
CA LYS A 71 1.22 10.14 23.80
C LYS A 71 0.52 11.13 22.88
N GLN A 72 1.22 11.55 21.81
CA GLN A 72 0.69 12.47 20.82
C GLN A 72 -0.68 11.97 20.37
N SER A 73 -1.66 12.87 20.36
CA SER A 73 -2.99 12.62 19.83
C SER A 73 -2.91 12.23 18.36
N TRP A 74 -3.92 11.50 17.86
CA TRP A 74 -3.95 11.11 16.44
C TRP A 74 -3.86 12.31 15.50
N THR A 75 -4.57 13.39 15.82
CA THR A 75 -4.54 14.65 15.08
C THR A 75 -3.14 15.25 15.00
N GLU A 76 -2.36 15.19 16.08
CA GLU A 76 -0.97 15.63 16.07
C GLU A 76 -0.11 14.74 15.18
N ARG A 77 -0.28 13.41 15.25
CA ARG A 77 0.47 12.49 14.37
C ARG A 77 0.11 12.66 12.91
N LEU A 78 -1.16 12.89 12.59
CA LEU A 78 -1.62 13.15 11.23
C LEU A 78 -1.02 14.46 10.70
N LYS A 79 -1.03 15.54 11.49
CA LYS A 79 -0.35 16.81 11.16
C LYS A 79 1.15 16.60 10.96
N THR A 80 1.81 15.82 11.82
CA THR A 80 3.24 15.49 11.68
C THR A 80 3.49 14.68 10.40
N GLY A 81 2.67 13.67 10.12
CA GLY A 81 2.77 12.87 8.89
C GLY A 81 2.54 13.71 7.64
N LEU A 82 1.60 14.64 7.66
CA LEU A 82 1.34 15.51 6.51
C LEU A 82 2.26 16.74 6.45
N SER A 83 3.14 16.93 7.42
CA SER A 83 3.96 18.14 7.56
C SER A 83 4.70 18.53 6.28
N LYS A 84 5.31 17.57 5.55
CA LYS A 84 6.00 17.85 4.28
C LYS A 84 5.05 18.35 3.19
N THR A 85 3.85 17.76 3.10
CA THR A 85 2.82 18.19 2.13
C THR A 85 2.27 19.55 2.54
N ARG A 86 1.96 19.73 3.82
CA ARG A 86 1.49 21.00 4.40
C ARG A 86 2.54 22.10 4.26
N ASP A 87 3.82 21.83 4.46
CA ASP A 87 4.86 22.85 4.33
C ASP A 87 5.02 23.29 2.88
N LYS A 88 4.86 22.37 1.92
CA LYS A 88 4.86 22.69 0.50
C LYS A 88 3.63 23.50 0.11
N LEU A 89 2.44 23.01 0.46
CA LEU A 89 1.17 23.70 0.19
C LEU A 89 1.10 25.03 0.93
N GLY A 90 1.30 25.02 2.24
CA GLY A 90 1.21 26.16 3.13
C GLY A 90 2.20 27.27 2.84
N LYS A 91 3.46 26.99 2.49
CA LYS A 91 4.41 28.04 2.07
C LYS A 91 3.95 28.72 0.77
N SER A 92 3.51 27.93 -0.20
CA SER A 92 2.98 28.48 -1.45
C SER A 92 1.70 29.29 -1.18
N LEU A 93 0.73 28.72 -0.48
CA LEU A 93 -0.56 29.36 -0.17
C LEU A 93 -0.41 30.59 0.73
N ALA A 94 0.51 30.62 1.69
CA ALA A 94 0.73 31.80 2.55
C ALA A 94 1.27 33.00 1.76
N GLY A 95 2.10 32.77 0.73
CA GLY A 95 2.53 33.81 -0.19
C GLY A 95 1.37 34.35 -1.04
N LEU A 96 0.53 33.44 -1.54
CA LEU A 96 -0.64 33.76 -2.37
C LEU A 96 -1.72 34.54 -1.60
N PHE A 97 -2.00 34.14 -0.35
CA PHE A 97 -3.09 34.72 0.43
C PHE A 97 -2.71 35.97 1.23
N GLY A 98 -1.42 36.33 1.29
CA GLY A 98 -0.95 37.53 1.99
C GLY A 98 -0.90 38.80 1.14
N GLY A 99 -1.05 38.70 -0.20
CA GLY A 99 -0.61 39.72 -1.14
C GLY A 99 -1.67 40.67 -1.73
N GLY A 100 -2.96 40.32 -1.81
CA GLY A 100 -3.91 41.20 -2.49
C GLY A 100 -5.20 40.54 -2.96
N LYS A 101 -5.97 41.30 -3.74
CA LYS A 101 -7.32 40.98 -4.26
C LYS A 101 -7.36 39.61 -4.93
N ILE A 102 -8.53 38.98 -4.88
CA ILE A 102 -8.80 37.75 -5.64
C ILE A 102 -8.98 38.13 -7.11
N ASP A 103 -7.98 37.83 -7.93
CA ASP A 103 -7.96 38.05 -9.38
C ASP A 103 -7.54 36.77 -10.14
N GLU A 104 -7.43 36.87 -11.47
CA GLU A 104 -7.14 35.71 -12.32
C GLU A 104 -5.72 35.15 -12.11
N GLU A 105 -4.75 36.03 -11.85
CA GLU A 105 -3.36 35.66 -11.58
C GLU A 105 -3.27 34.77 -10.34
N LEU A 106 -4.00 35.12 -9.28
CA LEU A 106 -4.08 34.30 -8.06
C LEU A 106 -4.62 32.88 -8.34
N TYR A 107 -5.59 32.73 -9.24
CA TYR A 107 -6.15 31.42 -9.58
C TYR A 107 -5.17 30.56 -10.40
N GLU A 108 -4.41 31.17 -11.31
CA GLU A 108 -3.36 30.46 -12.08
C GLU A 108 -2.21 30.00 -11.15
N GLU A 109 -1.82 30.83 -10.19
CA GLU A 109 -0.84 30.46 -9.19
C GLU A 109 -1.38 29.33 -8.29
N LEU A 110 -2.63 29.43 -7.85
CA LEU A 110 -3.29 28.38 -7.08
C LEU A 110 -3.36 27.05 -7.85
N GLU A 111 -3.67 27.08 -9.14
CA GLU A 111 -3.64 25.91 -10.02
C GLU A 111 -2.29 25.22 -9.98
N THR A 112 -1.22 26.00 -10.16
CA THR A 112 0.16 25.50 -10.12
C THR A 112 0.49 24.83 -8.79
N VAL A 113 0.05 25.42 -7.67
CA VAL A 113 0.24 24.85 -6.34
C VAL A 113 -0.49 23.51 -6.17
N LEU A 114 -1.75 23.43 -6.60
CA LEU A 114 -2.53 22.20 -6.50
C LEU A 114 -1.95 21.07 -7.36
N LEU A 115 -1.52 21.38 -8.59
CA LEU A 115 -0.88 20.42 -9.48
C LEU A 115 0.45 19.92 -8.90
N THR A 116 1.30 20.81 -8.39
CA THR A 116 2.58 20.42 -7.80
C THR A 116 2.44 19.64 -6.50
N ALA A 117 1.30 19.72 -5.82
CA ALA A 117 0.95 18.88 -4.67
C ALA A 117 0.43 17.48 -5.05
N ASP A 118 0.50 17.11 -6.33
CA ASP A 118 0.01 15.84 -6.88
C ASP A 118 -1.52 15.68 -6.73
N MET A 119 -2.31 16.76 -6.83
CA MET A 119 -3.78 16.64 -6.87
C MET A 119 -4.32 16.15 -8.21
N GLY A 120 -3.56 16.28 -9.29
CA GLY A 120 -3.96 15.85 -10.63
C GLY A 120 -4.89 16.86 -11.33
N MET A 121 -4.85 16.85 -12.66
CA MET A 121 -5.52 17.87 -13.49
C MET A 121 -7.02 17.96 -13.23
N ASP A 122 -7.74 16.84 -13.33
CA ASP A 122 -9.21 16.83 -13.22
C ASP A 122 -9.70 17.30 -11.84
N ALA A 123 -8.96 16.97 -10.78
CA ALA A 123 -9.29 17.39 -9.43
C ALA A 123 -8.98 18.88 -9.26
N THR A 124 -7.82 19.35 -9.73
CA THR A 124 -7.45 20.78 -9.67
C THR A 124 -8.48 21.65 -10.40
N VAL A 125 -8.84 21.31 -11.64
CA VAL A 125 -9.85 22.06 -12.41
C VAL A 125 -11.18 22.10 -11.67
N HIS A 126 -11.60 20.98 -11.10
CA HIS A 126 -12.83 20.91 -10.31
C HIS A 126 -12.79 21.80 -9.06
N LEU A 127 -11.69 21.76 -8.31
CA LEU A 127 -11.51 22.57 -7.11
C LEU A 127 -11.52 24.06 -7.45
N LEU A 128 -10.80 24.48 -8.49
CA LEU A 128 -10.76 25.89 -8.89
C LEU A 128 -12.12 26.41 -9.33
N GLN A 129 -12.87 25.61 -10.09
CA GLN A 129 -14.22 25.98 -10.51
C GLN A 129 -15.15 26.17 -9.31
N ASP A 130 -15.18 25.21 -8.39
CA ASP A 130 -16.03 25.28 -7.19
C ASP A 130 -15.61 26.44 -6.26
N VAL A 131 -14.31 26.69 -6.13
CA VAL A 131 -13.80 27.84 -5.35
C VAL A 131 -14.23 29.17 -5.99
N ARG A 132 -14.15 29.31 -7.32
CA ARG A 132 -14.63 30.52 -8.03
C ARG A 132 -16.11 30.77 -7.81
N GLU A 133 -16.92 29.71 -7.88
CA GLU A 133 -18.36 29.79 -7.61
C GLU A 133 -18.64 30.24 -6.17
N ARG A 134 -17.93 29.67 -5.19
CA ARG A 134 -18.05 30.06 -3.77
C ARG A 134 -17.65 31.52 -3.54
N VAL A 135 -16.56 31.98 -4.17
CA VAL A 135 -16.12 33.38 -4.09
C VAL A 135 -17.16 34.33 -4.68
N SER A 136 -17.69 34.01 -5.87
CA SER A 136 -18.72 34.81 -6.54
C SER A 136 -20.01 34.90 -5.72
N LEU A 137 -20.49 33.78 -5.18
CA LEU A 137 -21.74 33.71 -4.42
C LEU A 137 -21.64 34.37 -3.04
N LYS A 138 -20.53 34.18 -2.32
CA LYS A 138 -20.35 34.71 -0.96
C LYS A 138 -19.71 36.09 -0.94
N GLY A 139 -19.21 36.57 -2.08
CA GLY A 139 -18.52 37.85 -2.20
C GLY A 139 -17.26 37.91 -1.35
N LEU A 140 -16.48 36.83 -1.33
CA LEU A 140 -15.27 36.70 -0.49
C LEU A 140 -14.23 37.77 -0.89
N LYS A 141 -13.58 38.39 0.09
CA LYS A 141 -12.79 39.62 -0.09
C LYS A 141 -11.32 39.47 0.25
N ASP A 142 -10.92 38.40 0.91
CA ASP A 142 -9.53 38.17 1.30
C ASP A 142 -9.06 36.72 1.12
N GLY A 143 -7.74 36.53 1.16
CA GLY A 143 -7.11 35.23 0.94
C GLY A 143 -7.40 34.20 2.05
N SER A 144 -7.80 34.63 3.26
CA SER A 144 -8.16 33.71 4.34
C SER A 144 -9.50 33.03 4.07
N GLU A 145 -10.46 33.79 3.52
CA GLU A 145 -11.73 33.26 3.05
C GLU A 145 -11.55 32.33 1.84
N LEU A 146 -10.61 32.63 0.95
CA LEU A 146 -10.25 31.78 -0.19
C LEU A 146 -9.65 30.44 0.27
N LYS A 147 -8.75 30.46 1.27
CA LYS A 147 -8.23 29.23 1.92
C LYS A 147 -9.38 28.39 2.48
N GLY A 148 -10.33 29.03 3.17
CA GLY A 148 -11.52 28.37 3.70
C GLY A 148 -12.36 27.71 2.60
N ALA A 149 -12.63 28.44 1.52
CA ALA A 149 -13.38 27.91 0.37
C ALA A 149 -12.69 26.70 -0.28
N LEU A 150 -11.36 26.74 -0.40
CA LEU A 150 -10.57 25.62 -0.92
C LEU A 150 -10.58 24.41 0.02
N LYS A 151 -10.48 24.63 1.34
CA LYS A 151 -10.62 23.54 2.34
C LYS A 151 -11.97 22.86 2.21
N ASP A 152 -13.05 23.63 2.15
CA ASP A 152 -14.39 23.09 2.04
C ASP A 152 -14.56 22.33 0.72
N SER A 153 -14.09 22.90 -0.40
CA SER A 153 -14.12 22.27 -1.72
C SER A 153 -13.38 20.93 -1.75
N LEU A 154 -12.18 20.88 -1.16
CA LEU A 154 -11.41 19.64 -1.07
C LEU A 154 -12.10 18.61 -0.18
N ASN A 155 -12.66 19.04 0.96
CA ASN A 155 -13.39 18.14 1.83
C ASN A 155 -14.59 17.54 1.09
N ASP A 156 -15.38 18.34 0.39
CA ASP A 156 -16.54 17.88 -0.37
C ASP A 156 -16.14 16.89 -1.48
N LEU A 157 -15.01 17.12 -2.14
CA LEU A 157 -14.47 16.22 -3.15
C LEU A 157 -14.09 14.85 -2.56
N ILE A 158 -13.41 14.81 -1.41
CA ILE A 158 -12.87 13.56 -0.86
C ILE A 158 -13.80 12.87 0.15
N HIS A 159 -14.79 13.57 0.69
CA HIS A 159 -15.74 13.03 1.67
C HIS A 159 -16.45 11.75 1.20
N PRO A 160 -16.84 11.58 -0.08
CA PRO A 160 -17.42 10.32 -0.56
C PRO A 160 -16.51 9.08 -0.40
N LEU A 161 -15.19 9.27 -0.23
CA LEU A 161 -14.24 8.21 0.04
C LEU A 161 -14.26 7.76 1.51
N GLU A 162 -14.75 8.59 2.43
CA GLU A 162 -14.86 8.28 3.85
C GLU A 162 -16.01 7.28 4.07
N LYS A 163 -15.66 6.00 4.02
CA LYS A 163 -16.56 4.92 4.44
C LYS A 163 -15.78 4.00 5.38
N PRO A 164 -16.05 4.04 6.70
CA PRO A 164 -15.47 3.10 7.64
C PRO A 164 -15.74 1.65 7.23
N LEU A 165 -14.80 0.75 7.51
CA LEU A 165 -14.95 -0.66 7.21
C LEU A 165 -15.76 -1.34 8.33
N ASP A 166 -16.96 -1.83 8.01
CA ASP A 166 -17.76 -2.64 8.92
C ASP A 166 -17.42 -4.12 8.74
N VAL A 167 -16.89 -4.73 9.80
CA VAL A 167 -16.51 -6.15 9.85
C VAL A 167 -17.53 -7.01 10.59
N SER A 168 -18.75 -6.49 10.83
CA SER A 168 -19.83 -7.21 11.49
C SER A 168 -20.59 -8.16 10.55
N GLY A 169 -21.41 -9.05 11.13
CA GLY A 169 -22.33 -9.92 10.37
C GLY A 169 -21.69 -11.11 9.64
N LYS A 170 -20.36 -11.23 9.60
CA LYS A 170 -19.63 -12.35 8.99
C LYS A 170 -18.59 -12.90 9.96
N LYS A 171 -18.36 -14.22 9.95
CA LYS A 171 -17.41 -14.89 10.83
C LYS A 171 -16.85 -16.18 10.18
N PRO A 172 -15.62 -16.15 9.63
CA PRO A 172 -14.71 -15.00 9.61
C PRO A 172 -15.11 -13.92 8.58
N PHE A 173 -14.88 -12.66 8.91
CA PHE A 173 -14.76 -11.59 7.92
C PHE A 173 -13.38 -11.68 7.25
N VAL A 174 -13.32 -11.64 5.93
CA VAL A 174 -12.09 -11.96 5.16
C VAL A 174 -11.66 -10.72 4.40
N ILE A 175 -10.48 -10.21 4.73
CA ILE A 175 -9.85 -9.05 4.09
C ILE A 175 -8.67 -9.53 3.27
N MET A 176 -8.72 -9.31 1.96
CA MET A 176 -7.63 -9.63 1.04
C MET A 176 -6.83 -8.36 0.73
N MET A 177 -5.54 -8.39 1.03
CA MET A 177 -4.62 -7.25 0.82
C MET A 177 -3.90 -7.39 -0.52
N ALA A 178 -4.06 -6.41 -1.40
CA ALA A 178 -3.40 -6.31 -2.70
C ALA A 178 -2.51 -5.07 -2.79
N GLY A 179 -1.64 -5.02 -3.79
CA GLY A 179 -0.79 -3.87 -4.08
C GLY A 179 0.67 -4.24 -4.33
N VAL A 180 1.46 -3.26 -4.75
CA VAL A 180 2.85 -3.48 -5.19
C VAL A 180 3.83 -3.64 -4.01
N ASN A 181 5.07 -4.01 -4.32
CA ASN A 181 6.13 -4.28 -3.38
C ASN A 181 6.56 -2.96 -2.77
N GLY A 182 6.82 -2.98 -1.47
CA GLY A 182 7.18 -1.76 -0.74
C GLY A 182 6.01 -0.81 -0.46
N ALA A 183 4.80 -1.04 -0.98
CA ALA A 183 3.63 -0.22 -0.67
C ALA A 183 3.13 -0.34 0.78
N GLY A 184 3.70 -1.25 1.58
CA GLY A 184 3.37 -1.37 3.01
C GLY A 184 2.27 -2.38 3.34
N LYS A 185 1.98 -3.35 2.46
CA LYS A 185 0.96 -4.41 2.70
C LYS A 185 1.14 -5.17 4.02
N THR A 186 2.26 -5.87 4.16
CA THR A 186 2.57 -6.70 5.34
C THR A 186 2.61 -5.88 6.62
N THR A 187 3.15 -4.65 6.56
CA THR A 187 3.11 -3.71 7.69
C THR A 187 1.67 -3.30 8.03
N SER A 188 0.84 -2.99 7.03
CA SER A 188 -0.58 -2.64 7.24
C SER A 188 -1.35 -3.80 7.84
N ILE A 189 -1.08 -5.04 7.45
CA ILE A 189 -1.67 -6.25 8.05
C ILE A 189 -1.35 -6.33 9.54
N GLY A 190 -0.07 -6.16 9.92
CA GLY A 190 0.34 -6.17 11.32
C GLY A 190 -0.36 -5.09 12.17
N LYS A 191 -0.51 -3.89 11.61
CA LYS A 191 -1.23 -2.77 12.25
C LYS A 191 -2.74 -3.03 12.35
N LEU A 192 -3.37 -3.52 11.29
CA LEU A 192 -4.79 -3.89 11.28
C LEU A 192 -5.09 -5.02 12.28
N ALA A 193 -4.20 -6.01 12.39
CA ALA A 193 -4.36 -7.09 13.35
C ALA A 193 -4.45 -6.54 14.78
N LYS A 194 -3.53 -5.64 15.16
CA LYS A 194 -3.57 -4.99 16.47
C LYS A 194 -4.81 -4.11 16.64
N TYR A 195 -5.17 -3.33 15.62
CA TYR A 195 -6.34 -2.45 15.63
C TYR A 195 -7.65 -3.21 15.90
N TYR A 196 -7.84 -4.38 15.29
CA TYR A 196 -9.03 -5.20 15.54
C TYR A 196 -8.96 -5.97 16.86
N GLN A 197 -7.77 -6.42 17.28
CA GLN A 197 -7.59 -7.00 18.62
C GLN A 197 -7.94 -6.02 19.73
N GLN A 198 -7.59 -4.73 19.58
CA GLN A 198 -7.96 -3.68 20.53
C GLN A 198 -9.49 -3.47 20.63
N GLN A 199 -10.24 -3.90 19.62
CA GLN A 199 -11.71 -3.91 19.60
C GLN A 199 -12.30 -5.24 20.07
N GLY A 200 -11.48 -6.13 20.64
CA GLY A 200 -11.89 -7.44 21.15
C GLY A 200 -12.15 -8.48 20.06
N LYS A 201 -11.74 -8.26 18.80
CA LYS A 201 -11.88 -9.22 17.71
C LYS A 201 -10.68 -10.18 17.67
N SER A 202 -10.96 -11.46 17.49
CA SER A 202 -9.93 -12.46 17.18
C SER A 202 -9.50 -12.34 15.71
N VAL A 203 -8.20 -12.44 15.46
CA VAL A 203 -7.60 -12.27 14.13
C VAL A 203 -6.76 -13.49 13.79
N LEU A 204 -6.69 -13.84 12.51
CA LEU A 204 -5.77 -14.83 11.94
C LEU A 204 -5.15 -14.25 10.67
N LEU A 205 -3.84 -14.47 10.47
CA LEU A 205 -3.11 -13.97 9.29
C LEU A 205 -2.84 -15.10 8.31
N ALA A 206 -3.00 -14.85 7.01
CA ALA A 206 -2.60 -15.75 5.95
C ALA A 206 -1.38 -15.17 5.20
N ALA A 207 -0.25 -15.88 5.22
CA ALA A 207 0.99 -15.47 4.57
C ALA A 207 0.99 -15.83 3.07
N GLY A 208 0.16 -15.16 2.29
CA GLY A 208 0.02 -15.42 0.85
C GLY A 208 1.12 -14.81 -0.05
N ASP A 209 2.07 -14.03 0.48
CA ASP A 209 3.31 -13.69 -0.26
C ASP A 209 4.32 -14.84 -0.14
N THR A 210 4.02 -15.97 -0.81
CA THR A 210 4.79 -17.22 -0.66
C THR A 210 6.14 -17.21 -1.39
N PHE A 211 6.33 -16.28 -2.33
CA PHE A 211 7.58 -16.12 -3.09
C PHE A 211 8.68 -15.42 -2.28
N ARG A 212 8.31 -14.52 -1.36
CA ARG A 212 9.28 -13.71 -0.62
C ARG A 212 9.43 -14.26 0.79
N ALA A 213 10.48 -15.05 1.02
CA ALA A 213 10.80 -15.60 2.34
C ALA A 213 10.82 -14.52 3.45
N ALA A 214 11.44 -13.37 3.16
CA ALA A 214 11.48 -12.24 4.08
C ALA A 214 10.09 -11.64 4.40
N ALA A 215 9.16 -11.62 3.43
CA ALA A 215 7.80 -11.12 3.68
C ALA A 215 7.02 -12.06 4.61
N ARG A 216 7.16 -13.38 4.39
CA ARG A 216 6.61 -14.40 5.28
C ARG A 216 7.18 -14.29 6.69
N GLU A 217 8.49 -14.18 6.83
CA GLU A 217 9.16 -14.01 8.14
C GLU A 217 8.73 -12.71 8.84
N GLN A 218 8.63 -11.62 8.09
CA GLN A 218 8.11 -10.36 8.61
C GLN A 218 6.67 -10.50 9.12
N LEU A 219 5.79 -11.20 8.39
CA LEU A 219 4.42 -11.44 8.82
C LEU A 219 4.35 -12.36 10.05
N MET A 220 5.21 -13.38 10.12
CA MET A 220 5.32 -14.24 11.30
C MET A 220 5.78 -13.47 12.54
N ALA A 221 6.77 -12.58 12.40
CA ALA A 221 7.21 -11.70 13.48
C ALA A 221 6.09 -10.74 13.93
N TRP A 222 5.27 -10.23 13.00
CA TRP A 222 4.07 -9.47 13.35
C TRP A 222 3.03 -10.31 14.09
N GLY A 223 2.85 -11.57 13.67
CA GLY A 223 1.99 -12.54 14.34
C GLY A 223 2.43 -12.79 15.77
N GLU A 224 3.70 -13.13 15.98
CA GLU A 224 4.29 -13.35 17.30
C GLU A 224 4.16 -12.11 18.19
N ARG A 225 4.54 -10.94 17.67
CA ARG A 225 4.44 -9.66 18.40
C ARG A 225 3.02 -9.34 18.85
N ASN A 226 2.01 -9.70 18.05
CA ASN A 226 0.60 -9.45 18.35
C ASN A 226 -0.11 -10.65 19.00
N ASN A 227 0.60 -11.75 19.26
CA ASN A 227 0.01 -13.02 19.69
C ASN A 227 -1.15 -13.48 18.76
N VAL A 228 -0.92 -13.42 17.45
CA VAL A 228 -1.85 -13.79 16.38
C VAL A 228 -1.29 -14.99 15.63
N THR A 229 -2.13 -15.99 15.38
CA THR A 229 -1.74 -17.14 14.56
C THR A 229 -1.51 -16.71 13.11
N VAL A 230 -0.40 -17.15 12.53
CA VAL A 230 -0.08 -16.98 11.10
C VAL A 230 -0.10 -18.35 10.43
N ILE A 231 -0.91 -18.50 9.39
CA ILE A 231 -0.90 -19.66 8.50
C ILE A 231 0.04 -19.36 7.35
N ALA A 232 1.07 -20.18 7.21
CA ALA A 232 2.12 -20.00 6.20
C ALA A 232 2.61 -21.37 5.70
N GLN A 233 3.05 -21.40 4.44
CA GLN A 233 3.72 -22.55 3.83
C GLN A 233 5.02 -22.07 3.17
N GLN A 234 6.07 -22.91 3.13
CA GLN A 234 7.30 -22.60 2.40
C GLN A 234 7.17 -23.06 0.95
N GLY A 235 7.37 -22.15 -0.02
CA GLY A 235 7.32 -22.47 -1.45
C GLY A 235 5.95 -22.95 -1.96
N GLY A 236 4.88 -22.75 -1.18
CA GLY A 236 3.52 -23.18 -1.49
C GLY A 236 2.75 -22.20 -2.37
N ASP A 237 1.59 -22.64 -2.87
CA ASP A 237 0.65 -21.82 -3.62
C ASP A 237 -0.05 -20.81 -2.69
N ALA A 238 0.06 -19.51 -3.00
CA ALA A 238 -0.57 -18.43 -2.21
C ALA A 238 -2.07 -18.67 -1.97
N ALA A 239 -2.74 -19.22 -2.99
CA ALA A 239 -4.15 -19.54 -2.92
C ALA A 239 -4.45 -20.66 -1.91
N ALA A 240 -3.59 -21.67 -1.81
CA ALA A 240 -3.73 -22.75 -0.83
C ALA A 240 -3.54 -22.24 0.61
N VAL A 241 -2.56 -21.36 0.84
CA VAL A 241 -2.36 -20.72 2.17
C VAL A 241 -3.62 -19.95 2.60
N CYS A 242 -4.24 -19.20 1.69
CA CYS A 242 -5.47 -18.47 1.98
C CYS A 242 -6.66 -19.40 2.25
N PHE A 243 -6.77 -20.51 1.49
CA PHE A 243 -7.79 -21.53 1.72
C PHE A 243 -7.67 -22.13 3.13
N ASP A 244 -6.47 -22.60 3.49
CA ASP A 244 -6.20 -23.21 4.80
C ASP A 244 -6.46 -22.22 5.95
N ALA A 245 -6.09 -20.96 5.75
CA ALA A 245 -6.35 -19.90 6.72
C ALA A 245 -7.83 -19.69 7.00
N ILE A 246 -8.67 -19.69 5.96
CA ILE A 246 -10.13 -19.55 6.10
C ILE A 246 -10.73 -20.78 6.77
N GLN A 247 -10.29 -21.98 6.41
CA GLN A 247 -10.74 -23.22 7.05
C GLN A 247 -10.37 -23.24 8.54
N ALA A 248 -9.14 -22.87 8.88
CA ALA A 248 -8.68 -22.78 10.26
C ALA A 248 -9.45 -21.72 11.05
N ALA A 249 -9.69 -20.55 10.45
CA ALA A 249 -10.46 -19.49 11.07
C ALA A 249 -11.91 -19.90 11.33
N THR A 250 -12.55 -20.57 10.37
CA THR A 250 -13.92 -21.10 10.50
C THR A 250 -14.00 -22.14 11.62
N ALA A 251 -13.08 -23.11 11.64
CA ALA A 251 -13.05 -24.17 12.65
C ALA A 251 -12.79 -23.63 14.07
N ARG A 252 -12.01 -22.55 14.20
CA ARG A 252 -11.64 -21.93 15.48
C ARG A 252 -12.59 -20.81 15.91
N GLY A 253 -13.59 -20.47 15.08
CA GLY A 253 -14.48 -19.34 15.34
C GLY A 253 -13.73 -18.00 15.43
N ILE A 254 -12.73 -17.79 14.58
CA ILE A 254 -12.00 -16.52 14.46
C ILE A 254 -12.88 -15.47 13.77
N ASP A 255 -12.83 -14.23 14.24
CA ASP A 255 -13.67 -13.15 13.72
C ASP A 255 -13.16 -12.59 12.39
N ILE A 256 -11.84 -12.43 12.22
CA ILE A 256 -11.24 -11.78 11.05
C ILE A 256 -10.05 -12.58 10.50
N VAL A 257 -10.00 -12.75 9.17
CA VAL A 257 -8.84 -13.24 8.44
C VAL A 257 -8.24 -12.10 7.61
N LEU A 258 -6.96 -11.83 7.80
CA LEU A 258 -6.18 -10.90 6.97
C LEU A 258 -5.26 -11.71 6.05
N ALA A 259 -5.53 -11.68 4.75
CA ALA A 259 -4.74 -12.41 3.77
C ALA A 259 -3.75 -11.47 3.05
N ASP A 260 -2.45 -11.72 3.25
CA ASP A 260 -1.39 -11.08 2.45
C ASP A 260 -1.35 -11.69 1.05
N THR A 261 -0.86 -10.95 0.06
CA THR A 261 -0.70 -11.44 -1.31
C THR A 261 0.63 -10.97 -1.91
N ALA A 262 1.07 -11.63 -2.97
CA ALA A 262 2.28 -11.25 -3.69
C ALA A 262 2.23 -9.80 -4.17
N GLY A 263 3.35 -9.08 -4.03
CA GLY A 263 3.43 -7.65 -4.29
C GLY A 263 4.08 -7.21 -5.61
N ARG A 264 3.98 -7.91 -6.73
CA ARG A 264 4.77 -7.50 -7.92
C ARG A 264 4.18 -6.26 -8.62
N LEU A 265 4.85 -5.74 -9.65
CA LEU A 265 4.29 -4.64 -10.45
C LEU A 265 3.07 -5.10 -11.26
N PRO A 266 2.05 -4.25 -11.47
CA PRO A 266 0.82 -4.64 -12.17
C PRO A 266 1.02 -4.93 -13.65
N THR A 267 2.10 -4.40 -14.24
CA THR A 267 2.50 -4.63 -15.63
C THR A 267 2.93 -6.08 -15.89
N GLN A 268 3.15 -6.87 -14.84
CA GLN A 268 3.41 -8.30 -14.96
C GLN A 268 2.06 -9.04 -15.05
N LEU A 269 1.64 -9.41 -16.26
CA LEU A 269 0.39 -10.15 -16.52
C LEU A 269 0.23 -11.37 -15.60
N HIS A 270 1.34 -12.03 -15.25
CA HIS A 270 1.37 -13.19 -14.35
C HIS A 270 0.86 -12.86 -12.93
N LEU A 271 1.13 -11.66 -12.41
CA LEU A 271 0.70 -11.26 -11.07
C LEU A 271 -0.82 -11.12 -10.99
N MET A 272 -1.45 -10.48 -11.97
CA MET A 272 -2.91 -10.28 -11.93
C MET A 272 -3.65 -11.61 -11.96
N GLU A 273 -3.19 -12.58 -12.75
CA GLU A 273 -3.80 -13.90 -12.78
C GLU A 273 -3.56 -14.69 -11.49
N GLU A 274 -2.40 -14.52 -10.85
CA GLU A 274 -2.12 -15.09 -9.53
C GLU A 274 -3.06 -14.52 -8.46
N ILE A 275 -3.21 -13.20 -8.38
CA ILE A 275 -4.08 -12.55 -7.39
C ILE A 275 -5.56 -12.89 -7.66
N LYS A 276 -6.00 -12.94 -8.93
CA LYS A 276 -7.34 -13.42 -9.29
C LYS A 276 -7.57 -14.87 -8.88
N LYS A 277 -6.55 -15.74 -9.03
CA LYS A 277 -6.62 -17.13 -8.56
C LYS A 277 -6.81 -17.17 -7.04
N VAL A 278 -6.07 -16.37 -6.27
CA VAL A 278 -6.26 -16.26 -4.81
C VAL A 278 -7.70 -15.87 -4.48
N LYS A 279 -8.27 -14.83 -5.12
CA LYS A 279 -9.68 -14.44 -4.93
C LYS A 279 -10.64 -15.60 -5.21
N ARG A 280 -10.48 -16.31 -6.32
CA ARG A 280 -11.33 -17.47 -6.68
C ARG A 280 -11.24 -18.61 -5.65
N VAL A 281 -10.06 -18.84 -5.08
CA VAL A 281 -9.87 -19.90 -4.08
C VAL A 281 -10.43 -19.48 -2.72
N ILE A 282 -10.30 -18.21 -2.34
CA ILE A 282 -11.00 -17.66 -1.17
C ILE A 282 -12.52 -17.87 -1.31
N GLN A 283 -13.09 -17.60 -2.48
CA GLN A 283 -14.53 -17.83 -2.77
C GLN A 283 -14.94 -19.31 -2.67
N LYS A 284 -14.04 -20.23 -3.00
CA LYS A 284 -14.27 -21.67 -2.83
C LYS A 284 -14.25 -22.10 -1.36
N ALA A 285 -13.40 -21.48 -0.54
CA ALA A 285 -13.33 -21.75 0.89
C ALA A 285 -14.56 -21.21 1.63
N LEU A 286 -14.99 -19.99 1.28
CA LEU A 286 -16.13 -19.33 1.90
C LEU A 286 -16.91 -18.57 0.81
N PRO A 287 -18.11 -19.06 0.44
CA PRO A 287 -19.02 -18.31 -0.44
C PRO A 287 -19.29 -16.93 0.16
N ASP A 288 -19.16 -15.87 -0.65
CA ASP A 288 -19.17 -14.43 -0.29
C ASP A 288 -17.81 -13.80 0.11
N ALA A 289 -16.75 -14.58 0.34
CA ALA A 289 -15.41 -14.04 0.61
C ALA A 289 -14.62 -13.80 -0.70
N PRO A 290 -13.60 -12.91 -0.73
CA PRO A 290 -13.25 -11.96 0.32
C PRO A 290 -14.34 -10.88 0.45
N HIS A 291 -14.65 -10.53 1.69
CA HIS A 291 -15.65 -9.52 2.02
C HIS A 291 -15.12 -8.11 1.76
N GLU A 292 -13.80 -7.93 1.87
CA GLU A 292 -13.12 -6.70 1.50
C GLU A 292 -11.85 -7.03 0.69
N ILE A 293 -11.65 -6.32 -0.42
CA ILE A 293 -10.42 -6.35 -1.21
C ILE A 293 -9.79 -4.97 -1.13
N ILE A 294 -8.68 -4.88 -0.39
CA ILE A 294 -8.01 -3.61 -0.10
C ILE A 294 -6.75 -3.49 -0.94
N LEU A 295 -6.65 -2.41 -1.73
CA LEU A 295 -5.39 -2.03 -2.36
C LEU A 295 -4.59 -1.10 -1.44
N VAL A 296 -3.36 -1.51 -1.11
CA VAL A 296 -2.42 -0.67 -0.36
C VAL A 296 -1.55 0.13 -1.33
N LEU A 297 -1.58 1.45 -1.17
CA LEU A 297 -0.90 2.45 -1.99
C LEU A 297 0.20 3.14 -1.18
N ASP A 298 1.29 3.49 -1.87
CA ASP A 298 2.37 4.32 -1.35
C ASP A 298 2.08 5.80 -1.70
N ALA A 299 2.04 6.71 -0.75
CA ALA A 299 1.81 8.12 -1.06
C ALA A 299 2.99 8.78 -1.81
N ASN A 300 4.18 8.17 -1.83
CA ASN A 300 5.36 8.72 -2.53
C ASN A 300 5.24 8.64 -4.06
N ILE A 301 4.45 7.69 -4.58
CA ILE A 301 4.33 7.49 -6.03
C ILE A 301 3.42 8.52 -6.71
N GLY A 302 2.74 9.40 -5.95
CA GLY A 302 1.91 10.49 -6.47
C GLY A 302 0.86 9.98 -7.46
N GLN A 303 0.74 10.65 -8.61
CA GLN A 303 -0.25 10.31 -9.65
C GLN A 303 -0.16 8.87 -10.21
N ASN A 304 0.98 8.17 -10.05
CA ASN A 304 1.07 6.75 -10.40
C ASN A 304 0.16 5.86 -9.55
N ALA A 305 -0.31 6.34 -8.39
CA ALA A 305 -1.31 5.63 -7.60
C ALA A 305 -2.63 5.45 -8.38
N ILE A 306 -3.01 6.43 -9.22
CA ILE A 306 -4.27 6.39 -9.97
C ILE A 306 -4.26 5.28 -11.01
N SER A 307 -3.16 5.13 -11.74
CA SER A 307 -3.00 4.06 -12.72
C SER A 307 -3.00 2.69 -12.03
N GLN A 308 -2.39 2.57 -10.85
CA GLN A 308 -2.46 1.34 -10.06
C GLN A 308 -3.86 1.02 -9.59
N VAL A 309 -4.59 1.99 -9.01
CA VAL A 309 -5.99 1.82 -8.60
C VAL A 309 -6.81 1.29 -9.77
N LYS A 310 -6.72 1.91 -10.94
CA LYS A 310 -7.45 1.48 -12.14
C LYS A 310 -7.13 0.03 -12.52
N VAL A 311 -5.85 -0.34 -12.63
CA VAL A 311 -5.45 -1.69 -13.06
C VAL A 311 -5.90 -2.77 -12.06
N PHE A 312 -5.74 -2.52 -10.76
CA PHE A 312 -6.16 -3.48 -9.73
C PHE A 312 -7.69 -3.55 -9.60
N ASP A 313 -8.39 -2.43 -9.72
CA ASP A 313 -9.86 -2.39 -9.69
C ASP A 313 -10.47 -3.14 -10.87
N ASP A 314 -10.01 -2.85 -12.09
CA ASP A 314 -10.47 -3.56 -13.29
C ASP A 314 -10.20 -5.08 -13.19
N ALA A 315 -9.17 -5.51 -12.46
CA ALA A 315 -8.81 -6.92 -12.29
C ALA A 315 -9.53 -7.63 -11.13
N LEU A 316 -9.77 -6.94 -10.01
CA LEU A 316 -10.19 -7.56 -8.75
C LEU A 316 -11.53 -7.03 -8.23
N GLY A 317 -12.00 -5.88 -8.67
CA GLY A 317 -13.12 -5.15 -8.08
C GLY A 317 -12.79 -4.75 -6.65
N LEU A 318 -12.01 -3.69 -6.49
CA LEU A 318 -11.55 -3.24 -5.18
C LEU A 318 -12.72 -2.66 -4.39
N THR A 319 -12.73 -2.89 -3.07
CA THR A 319 -13.78 -2.38 -2.18
C THR A 319 -13.23 -1.37 -1.17
N GLY A 320 -11.91 -1.30 -1.03
CA GLY A 320 -11.24 -0.36 -0.15
C GLY A 320 -9.82 -0.03 -0.59
N LEU A 321 -9.33 1.12 -0.12
CA LEU A 321 -7.95 1.56 -0.27
C LEU A 321 -7.31 1.78 1.11
N ILE A 322 -6.00 1.61 1.17
CA ILE A 322 -5.16 2.11 2.26
C ILE A 322 -4.05 2.94 1.65
N LEU A 323 -3.89 4.18 2.10
CA LEU A 323 -2.79 5.04 1.68
C LEU A 323 -1.74 5.13 2.79
N THR A 324 -0.50 4.73 2.49
CA THR A 324 0.60 4.66 3.47
C THR A 324 1.70 5.67 3.17
N LYS A 325 2.64 5.82 4.12
CA LYS A 325 3.85 6.65 4.00
C LYS A 325 3.57 8.12 3.73
N LEU A 326 2.48 8.64 4.28
CA LEU A 326 2.15 10.07 4.16
C LEU A 326 3.23 10.97 4.80
N ASP A 327 3.89 10.48 5.84
CA ASP A 327 5.08 11.05 6.51
C ASP A 327 6.32 11.17 5.62
N GLY A 328 6.40 10.34 4.59
CA GLY A 328 7.49 10.34 3.63
C GLY A 328 7.44 11.50 2.64
N THR A 329 6.26 12.06 2.36
CA THR A 329 5.97 12.71 1.08
C THR A 329 5.38 14.11 1.18
N ALA A 330 5.63 14.92 0.15
CA ALA A 330 4.94 16.20 -0.10
C ALA A 330 3.79 16.06 -1.12
N LYS A 331 3.35 14.82 -1.39
CA LYS A 331 2.42 14.43 -2.45
C LYS A 331 1.05 13.96 -1.91
N GLY A 332 0.64 14.49 -0.76
CA GLY A 332 -0.64 14.13 -0.13
C GLY A 332 -1.89 14.52 -0.94
N GLY A 333 -1.75 15.28 -2.04
CA GLY A 333 -2.85 15.65 -2.91
C GLY A 333 -3.47 14.49 -3.71
N VAL A 334 -2.79 13.34 -3.79
CA VAL A 334 -3.22 12.20 -4.62
C VAL A 334 -4.63 11.67 -4.28
N ILE A 335 -5.10 11.85 -3.04
CA ILE A 335 -6.45 11.46 -2.62
C ILE A 335 -7.52 12.20 -3.44
N ALA A 336 -7.27 13.48 -3.78
CA ALA A 336 -8.19 14.27 -4.61
C ALA A 336 -8.32 13.67 -6.03
N ALA A 337 -7.20 13.25 -6.63
CA ALA A 337 -7.20 12.58 -7.92
C ALA A 337 -7.97 11.24 -7.86
N ILE A 338 -7.78 10.45 -6.80
CA ILE A 338 -8.52 9.19 -6.60
C ILE A 338 -10.02 9.49 -6.52
N ALA A 339 -10.42 10.46 -5.70
CA ALA A 339 -11.81 10.86 -5.52
C ALA A 339 -12.48 11.23 -6.84
N LYS A 340 -11.75 11.91 -7.74
CA LYS A 340 -12.29 12.35 -9.02
C LYS A 340 -12.37 11.23 -10.06
N GLN A 341 -11.37 10.36 -10.15
CA GLN A 341 -11.25 9.40 -11.25
C GLN A 341 -11.80 8.01 -10.92
N ARG A 342 -11.60 7.53 -9.68
CA ARG A 342 -12.01 6.20 -9.23
C ARG A 342 -12.37 6.27 -7.73
N PRO A 343 -13.62 6.64 -7.37
CA PRO A 343 -14.02 6.92 -5.99
C PRO A 343 -14.22 5.65 -5.15
N ILE A 344 -13.16 4.85 -5.01
CA ILE A 344 -13.11 3.65 -4.18
C ILE A 344 -12.88 4.11 -2.73
N PRO A 345 -13.65 3.59 -1.75
CA PRO A 345 -13.52 4.02 -0.36
C PRO A 345 -12.10 3.96 0.17
N LEU A 346 -11.63 5.05 0.78
CA LEU A 346 -10.37 5.07 1.51
C LEU A 346 -10.66 4.63 2.93
N ARG A 347 -10.21 3.43 3.30
CA ARG A 347 -10.53 2.83 4.61
C ARG A 347 -9.60 3.32 5.70
N PHE A 348 -8.29 3.35 5.41
CA PHE A 348 -7.26 3.74 6.37
C PHE A 348 -6.17 4.61 5.73
N VAL A 349 -5.55 5.43 6.57
CA VAL A 349 -4.34 6.20 6.23
C VAL A 349 -3.21 5.87 7.20
N GLY A 350 -2.00 5.73 6.65
CA GLY A 350 -0.78 5.40 7.36
C GLY A 350 0.21 6.55 7.35
N VAL A 351 0.59 7.03 8.53
CA VAL A 351 1.38 8.26 8.74
C VAL A 351 2.69 8.03 9.50
N GLY A 352 3.18 6.79 9.54
CA GLY A 352 4.43 6.45 10.22
C GLY A 352 4.62 4.94 10.36
N GLU A 353 5.64 4.55 11.12
CA GLU A 353 6.04 3.15 11.30
C GLU A 353 5.46 2.50 12.56
N SER A 354 5.04 3.29 13.56
CA SER A 354 4.50 2.77 14.81
C SER A 354 3.21 1.99 14.58
N ILE A 355 2.93 1.05 15.49
CA ILE A 355 1.74 0.20 15.44
C ILE A 355 0.44 1.01 15.42
N ASP A 356 0.46 2.19 16.05
CA ASP A 356 -0.67 3.11 16.15
C ASP A 356 -0.79 4.09 14.97
N ASP A 357 0.16 4.09 14.03
CA ASP A 357 0.19 5.06 12.92
C ASP A 357 -0.64 4.63 11.71
N LEU A 358 -1.60 3.73 11.90
CA LEU A 358 -2.64 3.39 10.92
C LEU A 358 -3.99 3.59 11.59
N ARG A 359 -4.83 4.47 11.01
CA ARG A 359 -6.16 4.77 11.53
C ARG A 359 -7.19 4.89 10.41
N PRO A 360 -8.48 4.72 10.72
CA PRO A 360 -9.56 4.98 9.79
C PRO A 360 -9.42 6.36 9.16
N PHE A 361 -9.70 6.45 7.87
CA PHE A 361 -9.70 7.72 7.18
C PHE A 361 -10.88 8.59 7.64
N ASN A 362 -10.61 9.86 7.90
CA ASN A 362 -11.60 10.90 8.13
C ASN A 362 -11.25 12.08 7.24
N SER A 363 -12.18 12.50 6.37
CA SER A 363 -11.91 13.53 5.36
C SER A 363 -11.59 14.87 6.01
N LYS A 364 -12.34 15.22 7.05
CA LYS A 364 -12.20 16.51 7.74
C LYS A 364 -10.84 16.61 8.44
N ASP A 365 -10.48 15.62 9.25
CA ASP A 365 -9.19 15.60 9.94
C ASP A 365 -8.02 15.64 8.94
N TYR A 366 -8.17 14.98 7.79
CA TYR A 366 -7.16 14.98 6.73
C TYR A 366 -7.00 16.36 6.07
N VAL A 367 -8.12 17.00 5.70
CA VAL A 367 -8.10 18.35 5.13
C VAL A 367 -7.57 19.35 6.15
N ASP A 368 -8.03 19.30 7.41
CA ASP A 368 -7.53 20.18 8.46
C ASP A 368 -6.02 20.01 8.65
N ALA A 369 -5.49 18.78 8.66
CA ALA A 369 -4.06 18.54 8.78
C ALA A 369 -3.23 18.93 7.53
N LEU A 370 -3.85 18.99 6.34
CA LEU A 370 -3.19 19.48 5.13
C LEU A 370 -3.03 21.00 5.10
N PHE A 371 -3.94 21.72 5.76
CA PHE A 371 -4.00 23.19 5.68
C PHE A 371 -3.59 23.90 6.98
N ASP A 372 -3.66 23.22 8.13
CA ASP A 372 -3.39 23.78 9.47
C ASP A 372 -2.38 22.91 10.24
#